data_AF-A0A355VB05-F1
#
_entry.id   AF-A0A355VB05-F1
#
_cell.length_a   1.000
_cell.length_b   1.000
_cell.length_c   1.000
_cell.angle_alpha   90.00
_cell.angle_beta   90.00
_cell.angle_gamma   90.00
#
_symmetry.space_group_name_H-M   'P 1'
#
loop_
_entity.id
_entity.type
_entity.pdbx_description
1 polymer ?
#
loop_
_entity_poly.entity_id
_entity_poly.type
_entity_poly.pdbx_seq_one_letter_code
_entity_poly.pdbx_strand_id
1 'polypeptide(L)' 'DRLADESATGRIHVKTGSLNGVAGVTGYVLAASGKRYVVAALVNHPGADRGTGQELGDALLRWAGQQ' A
#
# COMPACT_ATOMS: atom_id res chain seq x y z
N ASP A 1 -3.30 -13.25 6.08
CA ASP A 1 -2.56 -12.03 6.45
C ASP A 1 -2.47 -11.05 5.30
N ARG A 2 -2.42 -9.75 5.62
CA ARG A 2 -2.32 -8.66 4.64
C ARG A 2 -0.98 -8.74 3.90
N LEU A 3 -1.01 -8.74 2.57
CA LEU A 3 0.18 -8.80 1.70
C LEU A 3 1.09 -10.03 1.95
N ALA A 4 0.54 -11.13 2.47
CA ALA A 4 1.28 -12.34 2.83
C ALA A 4 1.66 -13.25 1.66
N ASP A 5 1.73 -12.71 0.44
CA ASP A 5 2.33 -13.42 -0.67
C ASP A 5 3.83 -13.58 -0.37
N GLU A 6 4.36 -14.79 -0.51
CA GLU A 6 5.79 -15.10 -0.30
C GLU A 6 6.69 -14.17 -1.13
N SER A 7 6.23 -13.75 -2.32
CA SER A 7 6.93 -12.82 -3.20
C SER A 7 6.99 -11.38 -2.68
N ALA A 8 6.05 -10.97 -1.81
CA ALA A 8 5.96 -9.62 -1.24
C ALA A 8 6.63 -9.51 0.14
N THR A 9 6.79 -10.64 0.83
CA THR A 9 7.35 -10.70 2.19
C THR A 9 8.76 -10.11 2.23
N GLY A 10 8.98 -9.10 3.07
CA GLY A 10 10.27 -8.41 3.25
C GLY A 10 10.61 -7.34 2.20
N ARG A 11 9.82 -7.18 1.13
CA ARG A 11 10.09 -6.23 0.02
C ARG A 11 9.32 -4.91 0.13
N ILE A 12 8.29 -4.88 0.95
CA ILE A 12 7.37 -3.75 1.11
C ILE A 12 7.56 -3.17 2.52
N HIS A 13 8.02 -1.93 2.59
CA HIS A 13 8.29 -1.21 3.84
C HIS A 13 7.45 0.06 3.85
N VAL A 14 6.29 -0.01 4.51
CA VAL A 14 5.32 1.08 4.48
C VAL A 14 4.75 1.40 5.85
N LYS A 15 4.38 2.67 6.01
CA LYS A 15 3.56 3.16 7.11
C LYS A 15 2.13 3.32 6.61
N THR A 16 1.19 2.88 7.43
CA THR A 16 -0.24 3.13 7.23
C THR A 16 -0.72 4.26 8.13
N GLY A 17 -1.82 4.91 7.73
CA GLY A 17 -2.54 5.89 8.52
C GLY A 17 -4.04 5.79 8.25
N SER A 18 -4.85 6.03 9.30
CA SER A 18 -6.30 6.06 9.21
C SER A 18 -6.85 7.11 10.17
N LEU A 19 -7.87 7.84 9.73
CA LEU A 19 -8.70 8.75 10.53
C LEU A 19 -10.15 8.59 10.02
N ASN A 20 -11.12 9.20 10.69
CA ASN A 20 -12.49 9.23 10.17
C ASN A 20 -12.51 9.85 8.76
N GLY A 21 -12.96 9.07 7.77
CA GLY A 21 -13.01 9.48 6.37
C GLY A 21 -11.66 9.58 5.66
N VAL A 22 -10.58 9.02 6.23
CA VAL A 22 -9.23 9.06 5.65
C VAL A 22 -8.55 7.70 5.72
N ALA A 23 -7.91 7.30 4.63
CA ALA A 23 -6.97 6.18 4.61
C ALA A 23 -5.69 6.59 3.90
N GLY A 24 -4.54 6.13 4.39
CA GLY A 24 -3.24 6.45 3.81
C GLY A 24 -2.23 5.32 3.92
N VAL A 25 -1.33 5.28 2.93
CA VAL A 25 -0.16 4.42 2.91
C VAL A 25 1.01 5.14 2.25
N THR A 26 2.21 5.01 2.82
CA THR A 26 3.43 5.60 2.26
C THR A 26 4.65 4.75 2.59
N GLY A 27 5.63 4.72 1.69
CA GLY A 27 6.91 4.08 1.94
C GLY A 27 7.59 3.60 0.67
N TYR A 28 8.29 2.47 0.78
CA TYR A 28 9.14 1.93 -0.26
C TYR A 28 8.73 0.51 -0.65
N VAL A 29 8.82 0.22 -1.96
CA VAL A 29 8.61 -1.11 -2.53
C VAL A 29 9.83 -1.50 -3.37
N LEU A 30 10.44 -2.65 -3.06
CA LEU A 30 11.43 -3.28 -3.92
C LEU A 30 10.70 -4.16 -4.94
N ALA A 31 10.54 -3.67 -6.16
CA ALA A 31 9.79 -4.35 -7.21
C ALA A 31 10.53 -5.55 -7.80
N ALA A 32 9.84 -6.44 -8.50
CA ALA A 32 10.38 -7.69 -9.06
C ALA A 32 11.62 -7.47 -9.93
N SER A 33 11.66 -6.37 -10.68
CA SER A 33 12.80 -5.92 -11.48
C SER A 33 14.07 -5.56 -10.68
N GLY A 34 13.98 -5.47 -9.35
CA GLY A 34 15.04 -5.01 -8.45
C GLY A 34 15.06 -3.48 -8.27
N LYS A 35 14.22 -2.73 -8.99
CA LYS A 35 14.07 -1.29 -8.82
C LYS A 35 13.29 -0.97 -7.53
N ARG A 36 13.73 0.06 -6.80
CA ARG A 36 12.99 0.60 -5.65
C ARG A 36 12.07 1.73 -6.10
N TYR A 37 10.81 1.65 -5.67
CA TYR A 37 9.81 2.69 -5.86
C TYR A 37 9.46 3.34 -4.53
N VAL A 38 9.22 4.65 -4.57
CA VAL A 38 8.50 5.36 -3.51
C VAL A 38 7.03 5.32 -3.87
N VAL A 39 6.19 4.99 -2.89
CA VAL A 39 4.73 4.94 -3.03
C VAL A 39 4.10 5.83 -1.98
N ALA A 40 3.06 6.56 -2.36
CA ALA A 40 2.25 7.35 -1.45
C ALA A 40 0.82 7.41 -1.98
N ALA A 41 -0.14 7.10 -1.11
CA ALA A 41 -1.56 7.31 -1.36
C ALA A 41 -2.21 7.91 -0.11
N LEU A 42 -3.05 8.92 -0.34
CA LEU A 42 -3.89 9.54 0.68
C LEU A 42 -5.30 9.68 0.09
N VAL A 43 -6.25 8.99 0.69
CA VAL A 43 -7.64 8.95 0.23
C VAL A 43 -8.49 9.67 1.26
N ASN A 44 -9.13 10.77 0.85
CA ASN A 44 -10.09 11.51 1.66
C ASN A 44 -11.50 11.27 1.09
N HIS A 45 -12.33 10.52 1.82
CA HIS A 45 -13.71 10.23 1.44
C HIS A 45 -14.47 9.71 2.68
N PRO A 46 -15.77 10.02 2.88
CA PRO A 46 -16.54 9.56 4.05
C PRO A 46 -16.61 8.03 4.29
N GLY A 47 -16.16 7.23 3.32
CA GLY A 47 -16.06 5.77 3.43
C GLY A 47 -14.64 5.22 3.29
N ALA A 48 -13.60 6.06 3.22
CA ALA A 48 -12.22 5.63 2.97
C ALA A 48 -11.65 4.75 4.08
N ASP A 49 -12.00 5.03 5.33
CA ASP A 49 -11.59 4.31 6.54
C ASP A 49 -12.36 3.00 6.76
N ARG A 50 -13.39 2.73 5.95
CA ARG A 50 -14.23 1.52 6.04
C ARG A 50 -13.62 0.29 5.35
N GLY A 51 -12.31 0.30 5.10
CA GLY A 51 -11.57 -0.78 4.43
C GLY A 51 -11.26 -0.49 2.96
N THR A 52 -12.15 0.15 2.21
CA THR A 52 -11.93 0.43 0.76
C THR A 52 -10.66 1.22 0.47
N GLY A 53 -10.30 2.20 1.32
CA GLY A 53 -9.06 2.96 1.18
C GLY A 53 -7.81 2.11 1.48
N GLN A 54 -7.91 1.15 2.41
CA GLN A 54 -6.85 0.19 2.65
C GLN A 54 -6.69 -0.78 1.47
N GLU A 55 -7.78 -1.27 0.91
CA GLU A 55 -7.77 -2.16 -0.27
C GLU A 55 -7.14 -1.48 -1.49
N LEU A 56 -7.46 -0.19 -1.70
CA LEU A 56 -6.81 0.63 -2.72
C LEU A 56 -5.30 0.74 -2.48
N GLY A 57 -4.89 1.04 -1.23
CA GLY A 57 -3.49 1.08 -0.86
C GLY A 57 -2.78 -0.24 -1.13
N ASP A 58 -3.40 -1.37 -0.76
CA ASP A 58 -2.85 -2.70 -1.00
C ASP A 58 -2.76 -3.04 -2.50
N ALA A 59 -3.72 -2.59 -3.31
CA ALA A 59 -3.67 -2.74 -4.76
C ALA A 59 -2.52 -1.93 -5.38
N LEU A 60 -2.31 -0.69 -4.94
CA LEU A 60 -1.17 0.12 -5.37
C LEU A 60 0.17 -0.52 -5.02
N LEU A 61 0.29 -1.09 -3.81
CA LEU A 61 1.50 -1.79 -3.38
C LEU A 61 1.80 -3.03 -4.22
N ARG A 62 0.78 -3.83 -4.54
CA ARG A 62 0.91 -4.99 -5.43
C ARG A 62 1.34 -4.58 -6.84
N TRP A 63 0.72 -3.54 -7.40
CA TRP A 63 1.09 -3.02 -8.71
C TRP A 63 2.55 -2.53 -8.74
N ALA A 64 2.96 -1.77 -7.73
CA ALA A 64 4.34 -1.30 -7.61
C ALA A 64 5.34 -2.46 -7.48
N GLY A 65 4.95 -3.54 -6.78
CA GLY A 65 5.75 -4.75 -6.63
C GLY A 65 5.99 -5.51 -7.94
N GLN A 66 5.06 -5.40 -8.89
CA GLN A 66 5.14 -6.05 -10.21
C GLN A 66 5.97 -5.27 -11.25
N GLN A 67 6.34 -4.01 -10.96
CA GLN A 67 7.14 -3.19 -11.88
C GLN A 67 8.59 -3.66 -12.04
#